data_AF-A0A6I4XQD7-F1
#
_entry.id   AF-A0A6I4XQD7-F1
#
_cell.length_a   1.000
_cell.length_b   1.000
_cell.length_c   1.000
_cell.angle_alpha   90.00
_cell.angle_beta   90.00
_cell.angle_gamma   90.00
#
_symmetry.space_group_name_H-M   'P 1'
#
loop_
_entity.id
_entity.type
_entity.pdbx_description
1 polymer ?
#
loop_
_entity_poly.entity_id
_entity_poly.type
_entity_poly.pdbx_seq_one_letter_code
_entity_poly.pdbx_strand_id
1 'polypeptide(L)'
;NHKFPKKTAEPTKGKIAVVGSGPSGLTVAGDLAKLGYEVIIFEALHEAGGVLTYGIPEFRLPKKIVKQEIASIEALGVTIETNVVVGKTITMEEIMSEFDACYLSVGAGAPNFMGIPGTSLNGVYSSSEFLTRINLMH
;
A
#
# COMPACT_ATOMS: atom_id res chain seq x y z
N ASN A 1 -25.28 -5.01 -3.18
CA ASN A 1 -25.44 -5.35 -1.74
C ASN A 1 -24.16 -5.94 -1.18
N HIS A 2 -23.10 -5.14 -1.03
CA HIS A 2 -21.91 -5.55 -0.27
C HIS A 2 -22.08 -4.97 1.13
N LYS A 3 -22.36 -5.83 2.11
CA LYS A 3 -22.33 -5.44 3.52
C LYS A 3 -20.87 -5.46 3.93
N PHE A 4 -20.32 -4.32 4.33
CA PHE A 4 -18.98 -4.25 4.90
C PHE A 4 -18.87 -5.23 6.08
N PRO A 5 -17.71 -5.89 6.26
CA PRO A 5 -17.51 -6.75 7.42
C PRO A 5 -17.69 -5.93 8.69
N LYS A 6 -18.32 -6.52 9.71
CA LYS A 6 -18.47 -5.87 11.03
C LYS A 6 -17.08 -5.70 11.64
N LYS A 7 -16.81 -4.52 12.23
CA LYS A 7 -15.64 -4.24 13.06
C LYS A 7 -15.41 -5.43 14.00
N THR A 8 -14.20 -5.98 13.99
CA THR A 8 -13.81 -7.06 14.89
C THR A 8 -13.80 -6.54 16.33
N ALA A 9 -13.83 -7.46 17.31
CA ALA A 9 -13.64 -7.08 18.72
C ALA A 9 -12.29 -6.36 18.89
N GLU A 10 -12.16 -5.56 19.94
CA GLU A 10 -10.91 -4.83 20.24
C GLU A 10 -9.69 -5.76 20.14
N PRO A 11 -8.57 -5.31 19.53
CA PRO A 11 -7.42 -6.16 19.29
C PRO A 11 -6.83 -6.64 20.63
N THR A 12 -6.54 -7.94 20.71
CA THR A 12 -6.09 -8.58 21.97
C THR A 12 -4.82 -9.41 21.80
N LYS A 13 -4.30 -9.58 20.57
CA LYS A 13 -3.21 -10.52 20.28
C LYS A 13 -1.83 -9.91 20.04
N GLY A 14 -1.75 -8.59 19.93
CA GLY A 14 -0.50 -7.89 19.62
C GLY A 14 -0.65 -6.93 18.44
N LYS A 15 0.44 -6.20 18.17
CA LYS A 15 0.50 -5.10 17.20
C LYS A 15 1.45 -5.46 16.05
N ILE A 16 0.95 -5.35 14.82
CA ILE A 16 1.67 -5.77 13.61
C ILE A 16 1.81 -4.58 12.65
N ALA A 17 3.05 -4.34 12.20
CA ALA A 17 3.34 -3.38 11.15
C ALA A 17 3.30 -4.06 9.77
N VAL A 18 2.68 -3.42 8.79
CA VAL A 18 2.71 -3.84 7.38
C VAL A 18 3.33 -2.72 6.57
N VAL A 19 4.42 -2.97 5.86
CA VAL A 19 5.10 -1.96 5.05
C VAL A 19 4.68 -2.13 3.59
N GLY A 20 3.93 -1.15 3.07
CA GLY A 20 3.35 -1.13 1.73
C GLY A 20 1.86 -1.53 1.72
N SER A 21 1.06 -0.78 0.97
CA SER A 21 -0.39 -0.98 0.83
C SER A 21 -0.81 -1.66 -0.49
N GLY A 22 0.11 -2.41 -1.11
CA GLY A 22 -0.21 -3.21 -2.28
C GLY A 22 -1.17 -4.38 -1.95
N PRO A 23 -1.55 -5.19 -2.96
CA PRO A 23 -2.44 -6.33 -2.77
C PRO A 23 -2.01 -7.26 -1.62
N SER A 24 -0.70 -7.50 -1.50
CA SER A 24 -0.14 -8.35 -0.45
C SER A 24 -0.36 -7.76 0.95
N GLY A 25 0.01 -6.48 1.15
CA GLY A 25 -0.14 -5.80 2.43
C GLY A 25 -1.60 -5.68 2.87
N LEU A 26 -2.47 -5.28 1.94
CA LEU A 26 -3.92 -5.19 2.18
C LEU A 26 -4.54 -6.55 2.58
N THR A 27 -4.14 -7.62 1.90
CA THR A 27 -4.64 -8.98 2.22
C THR A 27 -4.19 -9.42 3.61
N VAL A 28 -2.88 -9.33 3.88
CA VAL A 28 -2.32 -9.72 5.19
C VAL A 28 -2.93 -8.90 6.32
N ALA A 29 -3.10 -7.59 6.12
CA ALA A 29 -3.68 -6.73 7.15
C ALA A 29 -5.13 -7.08 7.46
N GLY A 30 -5.95 -7.29 6.42
CA GLY A 30 -7.35 -7.70 6.60
C GLY A 30 -7.48 -9.04 7.31
N ASP A 31 -6.62 -10.02 7.01
CA ASP A 31 -6.68 -11.33 7.66
C ASP A 31 -6.15 -11.30 9.10
N LEU A 32 -5.09 -10.54 9.38
CA LEU A 32 -4.59 -10.35 10.75
C LEU A 32 -5.59 -9.60 11.63
N ALA A 33 -6.29 -8.59 11.10
CA ALA A 33 -7.35 -7.90 11.82
C ALA A 33 -8.51 -8.84 12.21
N LYS A 34 -8.92 -9.74 11.31
CA LYS A 34 -9.91 -10.79 11.61
C LYS A 34 -9.45 -11.75 12.70
N LEU A 35 -8.14 -11.99 12.80
CA LEU A 35 -7.54 -12.83 13.83
C LEU A 35 -7.41 -12.12 15.19
N GLY A 36 -7.65 -10.82 15.27
CA GLY A 36 -7.64 -10.03 16.51
C GLY A 36 -6.31 -9.33 16.81
N TYR A 37 -5.48 -9.10 15.79
CA TYR A 37 -4.28 -8.25 15.89
C TYR A 37 -4.63 -6.79 15.58
N GLU A 38 -3.93 -5.87 16.24
CA GLU A 38 -3.89 -4.47 15.83
C GLU A 38 -2.95 -4.36 14.64
N VAL A 39 -3.42 -3.85 13.49
CA VAL A 39 -2.62 -3.77 12.27
C VAL A 39 -2.54 -2.34 11.78
N ILE A 40 -1.30 -1.89 11.55
CA ILE A 40 -1.01 -0.59 10.95
C ILE A 40 -0.25 -0.81 9.65
N ILE A 41 -0.80 -0.32 8.54
CA ILE A 41 -0.12 -0.28 7.25
C ILE A 41 0.59 1.06 7.09
N PHE A 42 1.87 1.04 6.73
CA PHE A 42 2.64 2.21 6.35
C PHE A 42 2.81 2.25 4.83
N GLU A 43 2.30 3.31 4.20
CA GLU A 43 2.33 3.51 2.75
C GLU A 43 3.12 4.77 2.40
N ALA A 44 4.04 4.64 1.43
CA ALA A 44 4.91 5.73 1.00
C ALA A 44 4.16 6.81 0.20
N LEU A 45 3.15 6.43 -0.57
CA LEU A 45 2.36 7.34 -1.40
C LEU A 45 1.18 7.94 -0.63
N HIS A 46 0.55 8.96 -1.22
CA HIS A 46 -0.63 9.63 -0.65
C HIS A 46 -1.94 8.86 -0.83
N GLU A 47 -1.98 7.85 -1.71
CA GLU A 47 -3.09 6.91 -1.81
C GLU A 47 -2.60 5.47 -1.66
N ALA A 48 -3.40 4.66 -0.96
CA ALA A 48 -3.16 3.24 -0.79
C ALA A 48 -3.55 2.40 -2.03
N GLY A 49 -3.05 1.16 -2.11
CA GLY A 49 -3.39 0.17 -3.14
C GLY A 49 -2.25 -0.24 -4.07
N GLY A 50 -1.08 0.41 -3.96
CA GLY A 50 0.10 0.10 -4.76
C GLY A 50 -0.18 0.13 -6.27
N VAL A 51 0.27 -0.90 -7.00
CA VAL A 51 0.09 -1.01 -8.47
C VAL A 51 -1.38 -0.95 -8.89
N LEU A 52 -2.32 -1.36 -8.03
CA LEU A 52 -3.76 -1.25 -8.30
C LEU A 52 -4.21 0.20 -8.45
N THR A 53 -3.50 1.13 -7.81
CA THR A 53 -3.79 2.56 -7.79
C THR A 53 -2.90 3.31 -8.79
N TYR A 54 -1.56 3.21 -8.69
CA TYR A 54 -0.67 3.99 -9.55
C TYR A 54 -0.34 3.34 -10.91
N GLY A 55 -0.54 2.04 -11.06
CA GLY A 55 -0.08 1.28 -12.22
C GLY A 55 -1.17 0.92 -13.23
N ILE A 56 -2.19 0.17 -12.79
CA ILE A 56 -3.25 -0.34 -13.68
C ILE A 56 -4.24 0.78 -14.02
N PRO A 57 -4.44 1.13 -15.31
CA PRO A 57 -5.32 2.25 -15.68
C PRO A 57 -6.81 2.01 -15.38
N GLU A 58 -7.57 3.10 -15.21
CA GLU A 58 -9.01 3.11 -14.89
C GLU A 58 -9.86 2.27 -15.85
N PHE A 59 -9.54 2.32 -17.15
CA PHE A 59 -10.28 1.57 -18.18
C PHE A 59 -10.16 0.04 -18.02
N ARG A 60 -9.15 -0.44 -17.29
CA ARG A 60 -8.94 -1.87 -17.00
C ARG A 60 -9.33 -2.22 -15.56
N LEU A 61 -9.01 -1.36 -14.60
CA LEU A 61 -9.34 -1.55 -13.19
C LEU A 61 -9.90 -0.24 -12.61
N PRO A 62 -11.24 -0.13 -12.48
CA PRO A 62 -11.86 1.04 -11.91
C PRO A 62 -11.42 1.30 -10.47
N LYS A 63 -10.91 2.50 -10.15
CA LYS A 63 -10.42 2.86 -8.81
C LYS A 63 -11.50 2.79 -7.75
N LYS A 64 -12.77 2.94 -8.14
CA LYS A 64 -13.91 2.74 -7.21
C LYS A 64 -13.89 1.36 -6.55
N ILE A 65 -13.44 0.32 -7.26
CA ILE A 65 -13.38 -1.05 -6.72
C ILE A 65 -12.24 -1.16 -5.71
N VAL A 66 -11.07 -0.61 -6.06
CA VAL A 66 -9.90 -0.58 -5.15
C VAL A 66 -10.24 0.19 -3.87
N LYS A 67 -10.88 1.36 -3.98
CA LYS A 67 -11.32 2.17 -2.83
C LYS A 67 -12.35 1.43 -1.96
N GLN A 68 -13.24 0.64 -2.55
CA GLN A 68 -14.20 -0.18 -1.80
C GLN A 68 -13.53 -1.31 -1.00
N GLU A 69 -12.52 -1.97 -1.57
CA GLU A 69 -11.76 -3.00 -0.86
C GLU A 69 -10.93 -2.39 0.28
N ILE A 70 -10.25 -1.27 0.04
CA ILE A 70 -9.51 -0.55 1.09
C ILE A 70 -10.44 -0.14 2.23
N ALA A 71 -11.59 0.46 1.93
CA ALA A 71 -12.58 0.82 2.94
C ALA A 71 -13.12 -0.39 3.72
N SER A 72 -13.21 -1.56 3.08
CA SER A 72 -13.61 -2.80 3.74
C SER A 72 -12.54 -3.30 4.72
N ILE A 73 -11.27 -3.09 4.40
CA ILE A 73 -10.14 -3.41 5.28
C ILE A 73 -10.06 -2.43 6.44
N GLU A 74 -10.23 -1.13 6.20
CA GLU A 74 -10.32 -0.12 7.27
C GLU A 74 -11.50 -0.40 8.22
N ALA A 75 -12.65 -0.85 7.68
CA ALA A 75 -13.81 -1.24 8.47
C ALA A 75 -13.57 -2.45 9.39
N LEU A 76 -12.54 -3.27 9.11
CA LEU A 76 -12.06 -4.33 10.01
C LEU A 76 -11.22 -3.79 11.18
N GLY A 77 -10.92 -2.48 11.21
CA GLY A 77 -10.09 -1.85 12.23
C GLY A 77 -8.61 -1.73 11.86
N VAL A 78 -8.25 -1.97 10.60
CA VAL A 78 -6.88 -1.70 10.11
C VAL A 78 -6.67 -0.20 9.94
N THR A 79 -5.56 0.32 10.45
CA THR A 79 -5.14 1.72 10.22
C THR A 79 -4.20 1.77 9.03
N ILE A 80 -4.36 2.75 8.15
CA ILE A 80 -3.47 2.98 7.00
C ILE A 80 -2.87 4.37 7.09
N GLU A 81 -1.57 4.43 7.38
CA GLU A 81 -0.79 5.66 7.44
C GLU A 81 -0.10 5.90 6.09
N THR A 82 -0.66 6.84 5.32
CA THR A 82 -0.12 7.26 4.02
C THR A 82 0.98 8.31 4.17
N ASN A 83 1.76 8.56 3.12
CA ASN A 83 2.90 9.47 3.12
C ASN A 83 4.03 9.09 4.12
N VAL A 84 4.12 7.81 4.48
CA VAL A 84 5.15 7.28 5.38
C VAL A 84 6.14 6.44 4.58
N VAL A 85 7.32 7.01 4.33
CA VAL A 85 8.42 6.27 3.70
C VAL A 85 9.22 5.58 4.80
N VAL A 86 8.96 4.28 5.01
CA VAL A 86 9.74 3.47 5.96
C VAL A 86 11.22 3.44 5.54
N GLY A 87 12.12 3.65 6.50
CA GLY A 87 13.54 3.93 6.31
C GLY A 87 13.87 5.43 6.18
N LYS A 88 12.86 6.32 6.19
CA LYS A 88 13.05 7.79 6.20
C LYS A 88 12.15 8.50 7.21
N THR A 89 10.83 8.34 7.07
CA THR A 89 9.83 8.96 7.96
C THR A 89 9.77 8.24 9.30
N ILE A 90 9.84 6.91 9.26
CA ILE A 90 10.00 6.01 10.40
C ILE A 90 11.10 5.01 10.04
N THR A 91 11.95 4.67 10.99
CA THR A 91 13.06 3.72 10.83
C THR A 91 12.61 2.28 11.04
N MET A 92 13.40 1.31 10.57
CA MET A 92 13.09 -0.09 10.86
C MET A 92 13.33 -0.44 12.33
N GLU A 93 14.27 0.24 12.98
CA GLU A 93 14.55 0.11 14.40
C GLU A 93 13.33 0.51 15.24
N GLU A 94 12.69 1.63 14.92
CA GLU A 94 11.44 2.07 15.55
C GLU A 94 10.33 1.03 15.35
N ILE A 95 10.12 0.56 14.11
CA ILE A 95 9.13 -0.49 13.82
C ILE A 95 9.41 -1.77 14.63
N MET A 96 10.67 -2.22 14.69
CA MET A 96 11.05 -3.42 15.43
C MET A 96 10.90 -3.27 16.95
N SER A 97 10.88 -2.03 17.46
CA SER A 97 10.73 -1.73 18.89
C SER A 97 9.27 -1.55 19.33
N GLU A 98 8.41 -1.06 18.44
CA GLU A 98 7.01 -0.73 18.74
C GLU A 98 6.01 -1.82 18.36
N PHE A 99 6.40 -2.77 17.51
CA PHE A 99 5.55 -3.80 16.96
C PHE A 99 6.08 -5.20 17.28
N ASP A 100 5.18 -6.15 17.50
CA ASP A 100 5.53 -7.54 17.79
C ASP A 100 6.05 -8.27 16.56
N ALA A 101 5.61 -7.85 15.37
CA ALA A 101 6.12 -8.32 14.09
C ALA A 101 5.91 -7.28 12.98
N CYS A 102 6.66 -7.46 11.89
CA CYS A 102 6.56 -6.65 10.68
C CYS A 102 6.45 -7.53 9.43
N TYR A 103 5.56 -7.15 8.50
CA TYR A 103 5.43 -7.77 7.18
C TYR A 103 5.85 -6.78 6.09
N LEU A 104 6.86 -7.14 5.30
CA LEU A 104 7.37 -6.30 4.21
C LEU A 104 6.67 -6.66 2.90
N SER A 105 5.95 -5.69 2.32
CA SER A 105 5.17 -5.83 1.09
C SER A 105 5.40 -4.69 0.10
N VAL A 106 6.62 -4.17 0.07
CA VAL A 106 7.05 -2.99 -0.71
C VAL A 106 7.05 -3.18 -2.24
N GLY A 107 6.94 -4.43 -2.71
CA GLY A 107 6.96 -4.75 -4.14
C GLY A 107 8.30 -4.41 -4.82
N ALA A 108 8.25 -4.26 -6.15
CA ALA A 108 9.41 -3.98 -7.00
C ALA A 108 9.16 -2.72 -7.87
N GLY A 109 9.10 -1.55 -7.23
CA GLY A 109 8.71 -0.29 -7.90
C GLY A 109 9.82 0.46 -8.63
N ALA A 110 11.10 0.09 -8.42
CA ALA A 110 12.23 0.78 -9.03
C ALA A 110 12.29 0.53 -10.54
N PRO A 111 12.36 1.57 -11.39
CA PRO A 111 12.46 1.39 -12.83
C PRO A 111 13.86 0.91 -13.22
N ASN A 112 13.94 0.13 -14.31
CA ASN A 112 15.20 -0.26 -14.94
C ASN A 112 15.27 0.34 -16.35
N PHE A 113 16.33 1.10 -16.62
CA PHE A 113 16.58 1.71 -17.92
C PHE A 113 17.62 0.92 -18.70
N MET A 114 17.43 0.80 -20.02
CA MET A 114 18.35 0.04 -20.89
C MET A 114 19.75 0.67 -20.99
N GLY A 115 19.91 1.96 -20.65
CA GLY A 115 21.20 2.64 -20.66
C GLY A 115 21.73 2.96 -22.06
N ILE A 116 20.86 2.95 -23.08
CA ILE A 116 21.24 3.27 -24.46
C ILE A 116 21.37 4.80 -24.67
N PRO A 117 22.20 5.25 -25.62
CA PRO A 117 22.28 6.67 -25.98
C PRO A 117 20.90 7.26 -26.27
N GLY A 118 20.61 8.43 -25.70
CA GLY A 118 19.32 9.11 -25.84
C GLY A 118 18.29 8.80 -24.75
N THR A 119 18.57 7.91 -23.80
CA THR A 119 17.65 7.57 -22.69
C THR A 119 17.29 8.78 -21.80
N SER A 120 18.14 9.81 -21.75
CA SER A 120 17.93 11.03 -20.98
C SER A 120 17.31 12.19 -21.77
N LEU A 121 16.92 11.97 -23.04
CA LEU A 121 16.29 13.01 -23.85
C LEU A 121 14.87 13.33 -23.35
N ASN A 122 14.45 14.58 -23.57
CA ASN A 122 13.09 15.00 -23.28
C ASN A 122 12.07 14.13 -24.03
N GLY A 123 11.02 13.70 -23.33
CA GLY A 123 9.98 12.83 -23.89
C GLY A 123 10.23 11.34 -23.68
N VAL A 124 11.38 10.93 -23.16
CA VAL A 124 11.63 9.55 -22.72
C VAL A 124 11.17 9.40 -21.26
N TYR A 125 10.31 8.42 -21.01
CA TYR A 125 9.74 8.14 -19.69
C TYR A 125 9.94 6.68 -19.31
N SER A 126 10.14 6.41 -18.02
CA SER A 126 9.88 5.06 -17.50
C SER A 126 8.38 4.78 -17.50
N SER A 127 7.99 3.51 -17.64
CA SER A 127 6.58 3.11 -17.49
C SER A 127 6.04 3.49 -16.12
N SER A 128 6.84 3.31 -15.05
CA SER A 128 6.49 3.70 -13.69
C SER A 128 6.17 5.19 -13.58
N GLU A 129 6.99 6.07 -14.16
CA GLU A 129 6.72 7.52 -14.15
C GLU A 129 5.45 7.86 -14.93
N PHE A 130 5.36 7.40 -16.17
CA PHE A 130 4.23 7.74 -17.05
C PHE A 130 2.90 7.27 -16.46
N LEU A 131 2.83 6.02 -16.00
CA LEU A 131 1.62 5.46 -15.39
C LEU A 131 1.26 6.16 -14.08
N THR A 132 2.25 6.48 -13.23
CA THR A 132 1.99 7.20 -11.98
C THR A 132 1.40 8.58 -12.24
N ARG A 133 1.95 9.33 -13.21
CA ARG A 133 1.41 10.65 -13.59
C ARG A 133 -0.05 10.56 -14.05
N ILE A 134 -0.35 9.57 -14.90
CA ILE A 134 -1.69 9.41 -15.48
C ILE A 134 -2.71 8.89 -14.46
N ASN A 135 -2.29 8.04 -13.52
CA ASN A 135 -3.23 7.33 -12.65
C ASN A 135 -3.36 7.90 -11.24
N LEU A 136 -2.36 8.67 -10.76
CA LEU A 136 -2.26 9.03 -9.34
C LEU A 136 -2.06 10.54 -9.08
N MET A 137 -1.53 11.31 -10.03
CA MET A 137 -1.23 12.74 -9.84
C MET A 137 -2.40 13.64 -10.28
N HIS A 138 -3.48 13.64 -9.50
CA HIS A 138 -4.67 14.47 -9.71
C HIS A 138 -5.02 15.31 -8.49
#